data_AF-A0A0F2J713-F1
#
_entry.id   AF-A0A0F2J713-F1
#
_cell.length_a   1.000
_cell.length_b   1.000
_cell.length_c   1.000
_cell.angle_alpha   90.00
_cell.angle_beta   90.00
_cell.angle_gamma   90.00
#
_symmetry.space_group_name_H-M   'P 1'
#
loop_
_entity.id
_entity.type
_entity.pdbx_description
1 polymer ?
#
loop_
_entity_poly.entity_id
_entity_poly.type
_entity_poly.pdbx_seq_one_letter_code
_entity_poly.pdbx_strand_id
1 'polypeptide(L)' 'MLKGKVGASVVSARRAGSTFTYSAINFFFGIAEMIICSSNYWNLTLSRDPGDVQKDAEGIQTFQTLGKNMAKLLKQVR' A
#
# COMPACT_ATOMS: atom_id res chain seq x y z
N MET A 1 9.70 -18.44 0.76
CA MET A 1 8.55 -18.18 1.66
C MET A 1 7.53 -17.20 1.09
N LEU A 2 7.94 -16.13 0.39
CA LEU A 2 7.04 -15.07 -0.11
C LEU A 2 6.62 -15.18 -1.58
N LYS A 3 7.32 -15.97 -2.39
CA LYS A 3 7.01 -16.21 -3.82
C LYS A 3 5.52 -16.51 -4.03
N GLY A 4 4.90 -15.82 -4.97
CA GLY A 4 3.50 -15.96 -5.34
C GLY A 4 2.49 -15.42 -4.32
N LYS A 5 2.93 -14.94 -3.15
CA LYS A 5 2.04 -14.27 -2.21
C LYS A 5 1.69 -12.87 -2.70
N VAL A 6 0.49 -12.42 -2.36
CA VAL A 6 0.06 -11.04 -2.59
C VAL A 6 0.63 -10.14 -1.50
N GLY A 7 1.18 -9.00 -1.89
CA GLY A 7 1.67 -7.97 -0.99
C GLY A 7 1.12 -6.59 -1.36
N ALA A 8 1.00 -5.71 -0.37
CA ALA A 8 0.70 -4.30 -0.59
C ALA A 8 1.57 -3.46 0.34
N SER A 9 2.29 -2.51 -0.22
CA SER A 9 3.08 -1.55 0.55
C SER A 9 2.15 -0.44 1.02
N VAL A 10 2.29 0.01 2.27
CA VAL A 10 1.52 1.12 2.83
C VAL A 10 2.50 2.01 3.59
N VAL A 11 2.46 3.31 3.34
CA VAL A 11 3.41 4.27 3.93
C VAL A 11 2.65 5.46 4.51
N SER A 12 3.03 5.85 5.72
CA SER A 12 2.61 7.12 6.33
C SER A 12 3.81 8.04 6.43
N ALA A 13 3.62 9.32 6.13
CA ALA A 13 4.61 10.35 6.40
C ALA A 13 3.95 11.69 6.67
N ARG A 14 4.63 12.58 7.39
CA ARG A 14 4.13 13.95 7.63
C ARG A 14 4.23 14.85 6.39
N ARG A 15 5.24 14.65 5.53
CA ARG A 15 5.60 15.53 4.39
C ARG A 15 6.07 14.67 3.21
N ALA A 16 7.28 14.92 2.72
CA ALA A 16 7.90 14.21 1.60
C ALA A 16 8.59 12.90 2.04
N GLY A 17 8.99 12.08 1.06
CA GLY A 17 9.74 10.84 1.27
C GLY A 17 8.90 9.56 1.15
N SER A 18 7.57 9.68 1.15
CA SER A 18 6.65 8.55 1.13
C SER A 18 6.78 7.72 -0.16
N THR A 19 6.98 8.39 -1.30
CA THR A 19 7.13 7.73 -2.61
C THR A 19 8.45 6.95 -2.73
N PHE A 20 9.55 7.48 -2.21
CA PHE A 20 10.83 6.77 -2.17
C PHE A 20 10.74 5.51 -1.31
N THR A 21 10.11 5.62 -0.13
CA THR A 21 9.88 4.48 0.76
C THR A 21 8.97 3.44 0.11
N TYR A 22 7.88 3.88 -0.53
CA TYR A 22 6.96 3.02 -1.25
C TYR A 22 7.65 2.24 -2.39
N SER A 23 8.47 2.91 -3.20
CA SER A 23 9.25 2.28 -4.26
C SER A 23 10.26 1.27 -3.71
N ALA A 24 10.95 1.59 -2.62
CA ALA A 24 11.93 0.69 -2.00
C ALA A 24 11.28 -0.62 -1.51
N ILE A 25 10.10 -0.54 -0.88
CA ILE A 25 9.34 -1.73 -0.46
C ILE A 25 8.91 -2.54 -1.68
N ASN A 26 8.46 -1.88 -2.75
CA ASN A 26 8.02 -2.59 -3.96
C ASN A 26 9.18 -3.24 -4.73
N PHE A 27 10.40 -2.69 -4.67
CA PHE A 27 11.59 -3.37 -5.19
C PHE A 27 11.83 -4.70 -4.45
N PHE A 28 11.69 -4.70 -3.12
CA PHE A 28 11.79 -5.93 -2.33
C PHE A 28 10.70 -6.93 -2.72
N PHE A 29 9.43 -6.50 -2.86
CA PHE A 29 8.36 -7.38 -3.31
C PHE A 29 8.61 -7.98 -4.70
N GLY A 30 9.16 -7.18 -5.62
CA GLY A 30 9.54 -7.63 -6.96
C GLY A 30 10.61 -8.73 -6.93
N ILE A 31 11.71 -8.51 -6.19
CA ILE A 31 12.79 -9.51 -6.03
C ILE A 31 12.27 -10.78 -5.35
N ALA A 32 11.31 -10.64 -4.43
CA ALA A 32 10.70 -11.76 -3.73
C ALA A 32 9.63 -12.52 -4.54
N GLU A 33 9.44 -12.18 -5.82
CA GLU A 33 8.41 -12.76 -6.71
C GLU A 33 6.99 -12.66 -6.13
N MET A 34 6.67 -11.53 -5.48
CA MET A 34 5.33 -11.27 -4.95
C MET A 34 4.44 -10.59 -5.98
N ILE A 35 3.13 -10.85 -5.88
CA ILE A 35 2.12 -10.15 -6.67
C ILE A 35 1.78 -8.85 -5.93
N ILE A 36 2.11 -7.70 -6.52
CA ILE A 36 1.94 -6.40 -5.87
C ILE A 36 0.52 -5.88 -6.11
N CYS A 37 -0.26 -5.73 -5.04
CA CYS A 37 -1.57 -5.12 -5.06
C CYS A 37 -1.46 -3.59 -4.91
N SER A 38 -2.08 -2.86 -5.84
CA SER A 38 -2.13 -1.41 -5.85
C SER A 38 -3.53 -0.88 -5.56
N SER A 39 -3.61 0.41 -5.24
CA SER A 39 -4.85 1.16 -5.13
C SER A 39 -5.08 2.06 -6.35
N ASN A 40 -6.06 2.96 -6.27
CA ASN A 40 -6.31 4.03 -7.23
C ASN A 40 -5.24 5.14 -7.21
N TYR A 41 -4.35 5.13 -6.21
CA TYR A 41 -3.16 5.97 -6.12
C TYR A 41 -2.05 5.23 -5.38
N TRP A 42 -0.88 5.87 -5.20
CA TRP A 42 0.16 5.31 -4.32
C TRP A 42 -0.42 5.13 -2.91
N ASN A 43 -0.15 3.98 -2.28
CA ASN A 43 -0.70 3.60 -0.97
C ASN A 43 -0.04 4.42 0.16
N LEU A 44 -0.34 5.71 0.21
CA LEU A 44 0.31 6.70 1.06
C LEU A 44 -0.75 7.45 1.89
N THR A 45 -0.34 7.94 3.06
CA THR A 45 -1.11 8.93 3.83
C THR A 45 -0.21 10.05 4.33
N LEU A 46 -0.75 11.27 4.39
CA LEU A 46 -0.13 12.40 5.06
C LEU A 46 -0.59 12.48 6.52
N SER A 47 0.20 11.89 7.41
CA SER A 47 -0.07 11.86 8.85
C SER A 47 1.21 11.98 9.67
N ARG A 48 1.16 12.76 10.76
CA ARG A 48 2.29 12.92 11.69
C ARG A 48 2.11 12.08 12.93
N ASP A 49 0.96 12.25 13.58
CA ASP A 49 0.68 11.67 14.87
C ASP A 49 -0.39 10.57 14.72
N PRO A 50 -0.42 9.55 15.62
CA PRO A 50 -1.47 8.54 15.60
C PRO A 50 -2.86 9.17 15.56
N GLY A 51 -3.68 8.75 14.60
CA GLY A 51 -5.02 9.30 14.38
C GLY A 51 -5.09 10.43 13.35
N ASP A 52 -3.99 11.08 12.97
CA ASP A 52 -4.03 12.11 11.91
C ASP A 52 -4.47 11.56 10.55
N VAL A 53 -4.25 10.27 10.30
CA VAL A 53 -4.77 9.58 9.10
C VAL A 53 -6.30 9.71 8.97
N GLN A 54 -7.03 9.88 10.07
CA GLN A 54 -8.49 10.08 10.04
C GLN A 54 -8.90 11.43 9.44
N LYS A 55 -7.96 12.37 9.33
CA LYS A 55 -8.16 13.69 8.72
C LYS A 55 -7.72 13.71 7.24
N ASP A 56 -7.04 12.66 6.78
CA ASP A 56 -6.55 12.51 5.41
C ASP A 56 -7.60 11.75 4.57
N ALA A 57 -8.61 12.49 4.09
CA ALA A 57 -9.72 11.90 3.33
C ALA A 57 -9.27 11.16 2.07
N GLU A 58 -8.24 11.66 1.38
CA GLU A 58 -7.68 11.01 0.19
C GLU A 58 -6.97 9.71 0.56
N GLY A 59 -6.08 9.74 1.57
CA GLY A 59 -5.40 8.55 2.06
C GLY A 59 -6.37 7.46 2.54
N ILE A 60 -7.46 7.86 3.24
CA ILE A 60 -8.54 6.94 3.62
C ILE A 60 -9.17 6.29 2.40
N GLN A 61 -9.54 7.08 1.38
CA GLN A 61 -10.15 6.55 0.15
C GLN A 61 -9.18 5.60 -0.58
N THR A 62 -7.90 5.94 -0.64
CA THR A 62 -6.85 5.09 -1.19
C THR A 62 -6.74 3.77 -0.43
N PHE A 63 -6.75 3.78 0.91
CA PHE A 63 -6.66 2.54 1.68
C PHE A 63 -7.93 1.69 1.61
N GLN A 64 -9.11 2.31 1.56
CA GLN A 64 -10.36 1.58 1.32
C GLN A 64 -10.35 0.90 -0.05
N THR A 65 -9.87 1.59 -1.08
CA THR A 65 -9.73 1.02 -2.44
C THR A 65 -8.69 -0.09 -2.47
N LEU A 66 -7.56 0.07 -1.78
CA LEU A 66 -6.54 -0.97 -1.63
C LEU A 66 -7.11 -2.23 -0.99
N GLY A 67 -7.90 -2.09 0.09
CA GLY A 67 -8.54 -3.22 0.76
C GLY A 67 -9.50 -3.98 -0.16
N LYS A 68 -10.31 -3.26 -0.96
CA LYS A 68 -11.20 -3.87 -1.96
C LYS A 68 -10.43 -4.60 -3.05
N ASN A 69 -9.36 -3.99 -3.57
CA ASN A 69 -8.50 -4.60 -4.60
C ASN A 69 -7.79 -5.85 -4.05
N MET A 70 -7.25 -5.78 -2.84
CA MET A 70 -6.61 -6.91 -2.15
C MET A 70 -7.59 -8.06 -1.96
N ALA A 71 -8.79 -7.78 -1.46
CA ALA A 71 -9.82 -8.80 -1.26
C ALA A 71 -10.24 -9.47 -2.58
N LYS A 72 -10.34 -8.70 -3.67
CA LYS A 72 -10.64 -9.25 -5.01
C LYS A 72 -9.48 -10.10 -5.53
N LEU A 73 -8.25 -9.60 -5.43
CA LEU A 73 -7.05 -10.27 -5.91
C LEU A 73 -6.82 -11.58 -5.17
N LEU A 74 -6.94 -11.60 -3.84
CA LEU A 74 -6.81 -12.81 -3.02
C LEU A 74 -7.82 -13.91 -3.40
N LYS A 75 -8.99 -13.55 -3.92
CA LYS A 75 -9.98 -14.51 -4.44
C LYS A 75 -9.59 -15.07 -5.81
N GLN A 76 -8.81 -14.34 -6.60
CA GLN A 76 -8.39 -14.72 -7.95
C GLN A 76 -7.12 -15.56 -7.98
N VAL A 77 -6.21 -15.33 -7.03
CA VAL A 77 -4.93 -16.08 -6.93
C VAL A 77 -5.04 -17.35 -6.09
N ARG A 78 -6.27 -17.72 -5.67
CA ARG A 78 -6.55 -18.88 -4.84
C ARG A 78 -6.68 -20.14 -5.67
#